data_AF-A0A4Y2EVT1-F1
#
_entry.id   AF-A0A4Y2EVT1-F1
#
_cell.length_a   1.000
_cell.length_b   1.000
_cell.length_c   1.000
_cell.angle_alpha   90.00
_cell.angle_beta   90.00
_cell.angle_gamma   90.00
#
_symmetry.space_group_name_H-M   'P 1'
#
loop_
_entity.id
_entity.type
_entity.pdbx_description
1 polymer ?
#
loop_
_entity_poly.entity_id
_entity_poly.type
_entity_poly.pdbx_seq_one_letter_code
_entity_poly.pdbx_strand_id
1 'polypeptide(L)'
;MWGCGKFNDYIVGLTVNIETDHKPLVPIFMHKALDGLSPRLQKMKLKMIRYSYQVQYIPGKDLVIADALSRSPIEGREDEELLEEITAYIQMVIATLPATDKRLSEILQAQQEDEVCIQLD
;
A
#
# COMPACT_ATOMS: atom_id res chain seq x y z
N MET A 1 7.95 3.07 -2.92
CA MET A 1 7.99 2.08 -1.81
C MET A 1 8.06 0.68 -2.36
N TRP A 2 7.00 0.13 -2.95
CA TRP A 2 7.03 -1.15 -3.66
C TRP A 2 8.19 -1.26 -4.66
N GLY A 3 8.37 -0.25 -5.52
CA GLY A 3 9.46 -0.23 -6.50
C GLY A 3 10.86 -0.40 -5.86
N CYS A 4 11.11 0.19 -4.69
CA CYS A 4 12.41 0.02 -4.01
C CYS A 4 12.61 -1.42 -3.52
N GLY A 5 11.55 -2.09 -3.03
CA GLY A 5 11.60 -3.52 -2.72
C GLY A 5 11.83 -4.35 -3.97
N LYS A 6 11.15 -4.04 -5.08
CA LYS A 6 11.29 -4.77 -6.34
C LYS A 6 12.70 -4.69 -6.94
N PHE A 7 13.36 -3.55 -6.78
CA PHE A 7 14.71 -3.30 -7.28
C PHE A 7 15.78 -3.40 -6.17
N ASN A 8 15.48 -4.04 -5.03
CA ASN A 8 16.35 -4.10 -3.86
C ASN A 8 17.80 -4.47 -4.24
N ASP A 9 17.98 -5.53 -5.00
CA ASP A 9 19.30 -6.06 -5.37
C ASP A 9 20.11 -5.10 -6.25
N TYR A 10 19.45 -4.13 -6.88
CA TYR A 10 20.09 -3.13 -7.74
C TYR A 10 20.40 -1.82 -7.03
N ILE A 11 19.63 -1.45 -6.00
CA ILE A 11 19.69 -0.12 -5.38
C ILE A 11 20.33 -0.12 -4.00
N VAL A 12 20.43 -1.27 -3.33
CA VAL A 12 21.09 -1.37 -2.03
C VAL A 12 22.55 -0.95 -2.16
N GLY A 13 22.98 -0.03 -1.30
CA GLY A 13 24.33 0.54 -1.32
C GLY A 13 24.53 1.71 -2.30
N LEU A 14 23.52 2.05 -3.11
CA LEU A 14 23.55 3.22 -3.99
C LEU A 14 22.68 4.36 -3.45
N THR A 15 23.01 5.59 -3.85
CA THR A 15 22.13 6.74 -3.67
C THR A 15 21.26 6.91 -4.91
N VAL A 16 19.95 6.76 -4.74
CA VAL A 16 18.97 6.83 -5.84
C VAL A 16 18.07 8.04 -5.74
N ASN A 17 17.69 8.59 -6.89
CA ASN A 17 16.66 9.64 -6.96
C ASN A 17 15.31 8.98 -7.25
N ILE A 18 14.31 9.28 -6.42
CA ILE A 18 12.95 8.78 -6.53
C ILE A 18 12.06 9.93 -6.98
N GLU A 19 11.43 9.75 -8.13
CA GLU A 19 10.50 10.70 -8.71
C GLU A 19 9.07 10.26 -8.43
N THR A 20 8.23 11.19 -7.98
CA THR A 20 6.82 10.92 -7.70
C THR A 20 5.94 12.09 -8.10
N ASP A 21 4.76 11.79 -8.61
CA ASP A 21 3.69 12.77 -8.84
C ASP A 21 2.89 13.08 -7.56
N HIS A 22 3.24 12.48 -6.43
CA HIS A 22 2.54 12.66 -5.17
C HIS A 22 3.26 13.64 -4.24
N LYS A 23 3.00 14.95 -4.39
CA LYS A 23 3.61 16.04 -3.60
C LYS A 23 3.69 15.75 -2.08
N PRO A 24 2.64 15.26 -1.39
CA PRO A 24 2.73 14.97 0.03
C PRO A 24 3.77 13.92 0.44
N LEU A 25 4.22 13.03 -0.46
CA LEU A 25 5.21 12.01 -0.11
C LEU A 25 6.61 12.62 0.08
N VAL A 26 6.93 13.68 -0.65
CA VAL A 26 8.23 14.37 -0.54
C VAL A 26 8.55 14.75 0.92
N PRO A 27 7.73 15.56 1.62
CA PRO A 27 8.03 15.90 3.01
C PRO A 27 7.92 14.72 3.98
N ILE A 28 7.05 13.73 3.71
CA ILE A 28 6.92 12.54 4.56
C ILE A 28 8.24 11.77 4.62
N PHE A 29 8.86 11.53 3.47
CA PHE A 29 10.09 10.74 3.42
C PHE A 29 11.34 11.57 3.70
N MET A 30 11.38 12.84 3.29
CA MET A 30 12.58 13.69 3.42
C MET A 30 12.70 14.42 4.76
N HIS A 31 11.59 14.84 5.38
CA HIS A 31 11.66 15.83 6.46
C HIS A 31 10.90 15.43 7.74
N LYS A 32 9.75 14.74 7.64
CA LYS A 32 8.95 14.40 8.82
C LYS A 32 9.63 13.34 9.68
N ALA A 33 9.70 13.56 10.99
CA ALA A 33 10.10 12.53 11.95
C ALA A 33 9.06 11.40 12.02
N LEU A 34 9.47 10.21 12.48
CA LEU A 34 8.61 9.02 12.53
C LEU A 34 7.42 9.18 13.48
N ASP A 35 7.64 9.79 14.64
CA ASP A 35 6.62 10.05 15.68
C ASP A 35 5.45 10.92 15.17
N GLY A 36 5.70 11.83 14.23
CA GLY A 36 4.68 12.68 13.59
C GLY A 36 3.90 12.02 12.45
N LEU A 37 4.08 10.72 12.18
CA LEU A 37 3.43 9.99 11.10
C LEU A 37 2.36 9.03 11.64
N SER A 38 1.31 8.78 10.84
CA SER A 38 0.35 7.72 11.16
C SER A 38 1.05 6.34 11.15
N PRO A 39 0.52 5.32 11.87
CA PRO A 39 1.14 3.99 11.90
C PRO A 39 1.42 3.40 10.51
N ARG A 40 0.51 3.63 9.56
CA ARG A 40 0.70 3.24 8.15
C ARG A 40 1.93 3.92 7.55
N LEU A 41 2.05 5.23 7.68
CA LEU A 41 3.18 6.00 7.13
C LEU A 41 4.49 5.71 7.87
N GLN A 42 4.46 5.42 9.17
CA GLN A 42 5.63 4.95 9.92
C GLN A 42 6.15 3.63 9.36
N LYS A 43 5.27 2.64 9.17
CA LYS A 43 5.63 1.35 8.56
C LYS A 43 6.25 1.56 7.18
N MET A 44 5.66 2.44 6.36
CA MET A 44 6.22 2.78 5.06
C MET A 44 7.61 3.41 5.17
N LYS A 45 7.79 4.39 6.05
CA LYS A 45 9.08 5.06 6.23
C LYS A 45 10.14 4.10 6.77
N LEU A 46 9.81 3.23 7.72
CA LEU A 46 10.70 2.19 8.26
C LEU A 46 11.18 1.22 7.16
N LYS A 47 10.30 0.79 6.26
CA LYS A 47 10.70 -0.06 5.12
C LYS A 47 11.76 0.63 4.23
N MET A 48 11.70 1.95 4.10
CA MET A 48 12.63 2.73 3.28
C MET A 48 13.98 3.04 3.95
N ILE A 49 14.12 2.89 5.28
CA ILE A 49 15.35 3.28 6.02
C ILE A 49 16.60 2.54 5.51
N ARG A 50 16.44 1.34 4.96
CA ARG A 50 17.55 0.56 4.40
C ARG A 50 18.16 1.12 3.11
N TYR A 51 17.50 2.08 2.47
CA TYR A 51 17.92 2.67 1.20
C TYR A 51 18.48 4.09 1.40
N SER A 52 19.46 4.47 0.58
CA SER A 52 19.93 5.85 0.46
C SER A 52 19.21 6.50 -0.71
N TYR A 53 18.38 7.52 -0.47
CA TYR A 53 17.54 8.09 -1.53
C TYR A 53 17.20 9.57 -1.30
N GLN A 54 16.87 10.24 -2.41
CA GLN A 54 16.24 11.56 -2.44
C GLN A 54 14.88 11.46 -3.13
N VAL A 55 13.85 12.10 -2.60
CA VAL A 55 12.50 12.11 -3.21
C VAL A 55 12.20 13.49 -3.76
N GLN A 56 11.82 13.54 -5.04
CA GLN A 56 11.42 14.77 -5.71
C GLN A 56 10.04 14.65 -6.36
N TYR A 57 9.31 15.76 -6.37
CA TYR A 57 8.04 15.84 -7.07
C TYR A 57 8.24 16.15 -8.55
N ILE A 58 7.56 15.40 -9.41
CA ILE A 58 7.44 15.68 -10.84
C ILE A 58 5.97 15.74 -11.22
N PRO A 59 5.49 16.72 -12.01
CA PRO A 59 4.12 16.73 -12.50
C PRO A 59 3.76 15.43 -13.23
N GLY A 60 2.59 14.86 -12.96
CA GLY A 60 2.18 13.57 -13.57
C GLY A 60 2.19 13.57 -15.11
N LYS A 61 1.97 14.74 -15.74
CA LYS A 61 2.12 14.92 -17.20
C LYS A 61 3.51 14.60 -17.74
N ASP A 62 4.55 14.73 -16.91
CA ASP A 62 5.94 14.48 -17.27
C ASP A 62 6.36 13.04 -16.83
N LEU A 63 5.53 12.35 -16.03
CA LEU A 63 5.77 11.00 -15.52
C LEU A 63 5.07 9.90 -16.37
N VAL A 64 5.08 10.09 -17.69
CA VAL A 64 4.28 9.30 -18.65
C VAL A 64 4.61 7.80 -18.61
N ILE A 65 5.88 7.44 -18.46
CA ILE A 65 6.31 6.04 -18.46
C ILE A 65 5.76 5.30 -17.22
N ALA A 66 5.89 5.91 -16.03
CA ALA A 66 5.40 5.29 -14.81
C ALA A 66 3.87 5.22 -14.80
N ASP A 67 3.18 6.27 -15.27
CA ASP A 67 1.72 6.27 -15.40
C ASP A 67 1.25 5.15 -16.34
N ALA A 68 1.83 5.03 -17.54
CA ALA A 68 1.48 3.99 -18.51
C ALA A 68 1.69 2.57 -17.95
N LEU A 69 2.84 2.32 -17.30
CA LEU A 69 3.13 1.01 -16.70
C LEU A 69 2.20 0.71 -15.52
N SER A 70 1.85 1.71 -14.70
CA SER A 70 0.94 1.52 -13.57
C SER A 70 -0.51 1.24 -13.98
N ARG A 71 -0.93 1.72 -15.16
CA ARG A 71 -2.28 1.52 -15.72
C ARG A 71 -2.44 0.22 -16.50
N SER A 72 -1.34 -0.47 -16.83
CA SER A 72 -1.34 -1.71 -17.60
C SER A 72 -0.61 -2.84 -16.85
N PRO A 73 -1.13 -3.27 -15.68
CA PRO A 73 -0.54 -4.39 -14.94
C PRO A 73 -0.62 -5.69 -15.75
N ILE A 74 0.39 -6.56 -15.58
CA ILE A 74 0.41 -7.90 -16.18
C ILE A 74 -0.24 -8.87 -15.19
N GLU A 75 -1.24 -9.61 -15.64
CA GLU A 75 -1.91 -10.64 -14.83
C GLU A 75 -0.96 -11.81 -14.50
N GLY A 76 -1.09 -12.37 -13.28
CA GLY A 76 -0.34 -13.57 -12.87
C GLY A 76 1.01 -13.31 -12.18
N ARG A 77 1.38 -12.06 -11.86
CA ARG A 77 2.46 -11.77 -10.92
C ARG A 77 1.89 -11.44 -9.55
N GLU A 78 1.70 -12.48 -8.75
CA GLU A 78 1.41 -12.34 -7.34
C GLU A 78 2.66 -11.89 -6.58
N ASP A 79 2.54 -10.80 -5.84
CA ASP A 79 3.60 -10.33 -4.95
C ASP A 79 3.35 -11.01 -3.59
N GLU A 80 3.96 -12.17 -3.37
CA GLU A 80 3.75 -13.01 -2.18
C GLU A 80 3.91 -12.22 -0.87
N GLU A 81 4.89 -11.31 -0.80
CA GLU A 81 5.11 -10.46 0.39
C GLU A 81 3.95 -9.46 0.62
N LEU A 82 3.35 -8.93 -0.45
CA LEU A 82 2.17 -8.06 -0.37
C LEU A 82 0.94 -8.86 0.05
N LEU A 83 0.76 -10.07 -0.49
CA LEU A 83 -0.34 -10.98 -0.16
C LEU A 83 -0.29 -11.39 1.32
N GLU A 84 0.88 -11.71 1.85
CA GLU A 84 1.06 -11.99 3.27
C GLU A 84 0.72 -10.77 4.15
N GLU A 85 1.18 -9.57 3.78
CA GLU A 85 0.88 -8.35 4.54
C GLU A 85 -0.62 -8.00 4.52
N ILE A 86 -1.28 -8.17 3.37
CA ILE A 86 -2.73 -7.99 3.23
C ILE A 86 -3.47 -9.02 4.08
N THR A 87 -3.08 -10.30 3.99
CA THR A 87 -3.70 -11.39 4.73
C THR A 87 -3.58 -11.18 6.23
N ALA A 88 -2.39 -10.82 6.72
CA ALA A 88 -2.16 -10.50 8.12
C ALA A 88 -2.99 -9.28 8.59
N TYR A 89 -3.14 -8.26 7.74
CA TYR A 89 -3.99 -7.11 8.05
C TYR A 89 -5.47 -7.49 8.12
N ILE A 90 -5.98 -8.29 7.19
CA ILE A 90 -7.36 -8.79 7.20
C ILE A 90 -7.60 -9.60 8.48
N GLN A 91 -6.69 -10.51 8.83
CA GLN A 91 -6.77 -11.29 10.06
C GLN A 91 -6.79 -10.41 11.31
N MET A 92 -5.93 -9.39 11.37
CA MET A 92 -5.93 -8.41 12.46
C MET A 92 -7.25 -7.65 12.56
N VAL A 93 -7.80 -7.19 11.43
CA VAL A 93 -9.10 -6.49 11.40
C VAL A 93 -10.20 -7.41 11.91
N ILE A 94 -10.28 -8.65 11.40
CA ILE A 94 -11.28 -9.63 11.83
C ILE A 94 -11.16 -9.90 13.34
N ALA A 95 -9.94 -10.09 13.85
CA ALA A 95 -9.69 -10.36 15.27
C ALA A 95 -10.01 -9.16 16.20
N THR A 96 -10.03 -7.94 15.67
CA THR A 96 -10.27 -6.71 16.44
C THR A 96 -11.67 -6.14 16.25
N LEU A 97 -12.49 -6.73 15.39
CA LEU A 97 -13.88 -6.32 15.19
C LEU A 97 -14.66 -6.48 16.51
N PRO A 98 -15.41 -5.45 16.95
CA PRO A 98 -16.26 -5.53 18.14
C PRO A 98 -17.57 -6.26 17.81
N ALA A 99 -17.48 -7.42 17.17
CA ALA A 99 -18.62 -8.23 16.75
C ALA A 99 -18.35 -9.69 17.11
N THR A 100 -19.37 -10.40 17.57
CA THR A 100 -19.27 -11.84 17.79
C THR A 100 -19.45 -12.59 16.48
N ASP A 101 -18.84 -13.77 16.35
CA ASP A 101 -18.98 -14.62 15.16
C ASP A 101 -20.45 -14.90 14.82
N LYS A 102 -21.30 -15.05 15.86
CA LYS A 102 -22.75 -15.20 15.69
C LYS A 102 -23.38 -13.98 15.01
N ARG A 103 -23.03 -12.76 15.45
CA ARG A 103 -23.55 -11.53 14.84
C ARG A 103 -23.07 -11.36 13.41
N LEU A 104 -21.82 -11.71 13.11
CA LEU A 104 -21.30 -11.69 11.74
C LEU A 104 -22.05 -12.67 10.84
N SER A 105 -22.36 -13.87 11.34
CA SER A 105 -23.14 -14.87 10.62
C SER A 105 -24.57 -14.40 10.34
N GLU A 106 -25.23 -13.77 11.33
CA GLU A 106 -26.56 -13.18 11.16
C GLU A 106 -26.57 -12.08 10.09
N ILE A 107 -25.55 -11.21 10.09
CA ILE A 107 -25.41 -10.13 9.10
C ILE A 107 -25.20 -10.73 7.70
N LEU A 108 -24.34 -11.72 7.57
CA LEU A 108 -24.04 -12.35 6.29
C LEU A 108 -25.28 -13.05 5.69
N GLN A 109 -26.07 -13.71 6.52
CA GLN A 109 -27.34 -14.30 6.10
C GLN A 109 -28.35 -13.22 5.67
N ALA A 110 -28.48 -12.14 6.45
CA ALA A 110 -29.38 -11.04 6.11
C ALA A 110 -28.98 -10.35 4.78
N GLN A 111 -27.67 -10.24 4.49
CA GLN A 111 -27.18 -9.70 3.22
C GLN A 111 -27.53 -10.59 2.02
N GLN A 112 -27.55 -11.92 2.20
CA GLN A 112 -27.93 -12.88 1.15
C GLN A 112 -29.44 -12.89 0.86
N GLU A 113 -30.25 -12.42 1.79
CA GLU A 113 -31.70 -12.33 1.65
C GLU A 113 -32.16 -10.92 1.19
N ASP A 114 -31.25 -9.95 1.17
CA ASP A 114 -31.54 -8.56 0.80
C ASP A 114 -31.36 -8.32 -0.71
N GLU A 115 -32.46 -7.95 -1.39
CA GLU A 115 -32.50 -7.74 -2.84
C GLU A 115 -31.52 -6.67 -3.35
N VAL A 116 -31.16 -5.68 -2.52
CA VAL A 116 -30.21 -4.62 -2.88
C VAL A 116 -28.77 -5.13 -2.75
N CYS A 117 -28.47 -5.86 -1.67
CA CYS A 117 -27.15 -6.44 -1.46
C CYS A 117 -26.78 -7.47 -2.54
N ILE A 118 -27.73 -8.31 -2.95
CA ILE A 118 -27.51 -9.33 -3.98
C ILE A 118 -27.12 -8.73 -5.34
N GLN A 119 -27.52 -7.49 -5.63
CA GLN A 119 -27.20 -6.81 -6.90
C GLN A 119 -25.77 -6.24 -6.93
N LEU A 120 -25.08 -6.20 -5.80
CA LEU A 120 -23.76 -5.56 -5.64
C LEU A 120 -22.59 -6.55 -5.59
N ASP A 121 -22.88 -7.86 -5.45
CA ASP A 121 -21.89 -8.96 -5.53
C ASP A 121 -21.75 -9.48 -6.97
#